data_AF-A0A536XXC5-F1
#
_entry.id   AF-A0A536XXC5-F1
#
_cell.length_a   1.000
_cell.length_b   1.000
_cell.length_c   1.000
_cell.angle_alpha   90.00
_cell.angle_beta   90.00
_cell.angle_gamma   90.00
#
_symmetry.space_group_name_H-M   'P 1'
#
loop_
_entity.id
_entity.type
_entity.pdbx_description
1 polymer ?
#
loop_
_entity_poly.entity_id
_entity_poly.type
_entity_poly.pdbx_seq_one_letter_code
_entity_poly.pdbx_strand_id
1 'polypeptide(L)' 'MYICICNAVTERAVRECARNGACSLEQLSFELGVGSGCGRCRDYASELLRDVRAIEPLTAAS' A
#
# COMPACT_ATOMS: atom_id res chain seq x y z
N MET A 1 0.95 7.94 9.16
CA MET A 1 1.67 9.12 8.60
C MET A 1 1.34 9.32 7.12
N TYR A 2 1.83 10.39 6.46
CA TYR A 2 1.83 10.44 4.98
C TYR A 2 2.97 9.60 4.41
N ILE A 3 2.64 8.72 3.47
CA ILE A 3 3.61 7.90 2.72
C ILE A 3 3.98 8.58 1.42
N CYS A 4 2.99 9.11 0.69
CA CYS A 4 3.21 9.85 -0.54
C CYS A 4 2.78 11.30 -0.36
N ILE A 5 3.73 12.23 -0.42
CA ILE A 5 3.43 13.66 -0.36
C ILE A 5 2.82 14.15 -1.67
N CYS A 6 3.28 13.65 -2.82
CA CYS A 6 2.78 14.08 -4.13
C CYS A 6 1.26 13.90 -4.28
N ASN A 7 0.73 12.80 -3.75
CA ASN A 7 -0.67 12.41 -3.91
C ASN A 7 -1.41 12.33 -2.57
N ALA A 8 -0.85 12.92 -1.51
CA ALA A 8 -1.43 12.94 -0.16
C ALA A 8 -1.89 11.55 0.34
N VAL A 9 -1.13 10.49 0.04
CA VAL A 9 -1.46 9.12 0.45
C VAL A 9 -0.96 8.87 1.87
N THR A 10 -1.84 8.40 2.74
CA THR A 10 -1.51 8.07 4.13
C THR A 10 -1.24 6.58 4.31
N GLU A 11 -0.53 6.24 5.38
CA GLU A 11 -0.27 4.85 5.78
C GLU A 11 -1.58 4.10 5.99
N ARG A 12 -2.58 4.74 6.59
CA ARG A 12 -3.92 4.16 6.77
C ARG A 12 -4.55 3.77 5.44
N ALA A 13 -4.47 4.64 4.44
CA ALA A 13 -5.00 4.36 3.11
C ALA A 13 -4.28 3.17 2.44
N VAL A 14 -2.95 3.09 2.55
CA VAL A 14 -2.20 1.93 2.03
C VAL A 14 -2.60 0.64 2.75
N ARG A 15 -2.73 0.66 4.08
CA ARG A 15 -3.15 -0.51 4.86
C ARG A 15 -4.57 -0.97 4.51
N GLU A 16 -5.51 -0.04 4.36
CA GLU A 16 -6.89 -0.33 3.97
C GLU A 16 -6.97 -0.91 2.55
N CYS A 17 -6.26 -0.31 1.59
CA CYS A 17 -6.19 -0.82 0.21
C CYS A 17 -5.55 -2.22 0.14
N ALA A 18 -4.48 -2.46 0.90
CA ALA A 18 -3.85 -3.78 1.01
C ALA A 18 -4.80 -4.84 1.59
N ARG A 19 -5.53 -4.52 2.68
CA ARG A 19 -6.55 -5.42 3.27
C ARG A 19 -7.73 -5.68 2.33
N ASN A 20 -8.01 -4.76 1.42
CA ASN A 20 -9.02 -4.91 0.38
C ASN A 20 -8.52 -5.69 -0.85
N GLY A 21 -7.32 -6.29 -0.77
CA GLY A 21 -6.80 -7.22 -1.78
C GLY A 21 -5.71 -6.66 -2.68
N ALA A 22 -5.29 -5.40 -2.51
CA ALA A 22 -4.12 -4.91 -3.24
C ALA A 22 -2.88 -5.74 -2.85
N CYS A 23 -2.18 -6.29 -3.84
CA CYS A 23 -1.06 -7.20 -3.66
C CYS A 23 0.22 -6.76 -4.39
N SER A 24 0.19 -5.62 -5.09
CA SER A 24 1.36 -5.02 -5.73
C SER A 24 1.39 -3.50 -5.57
N LEU A 25 2.60 -2.92 -5.68
CA LEU A 25 2.76 -1.47 -5.74
C LEU A 25 2.00 -0.86 -6.93
N GLU A 26 1.87 -1.59 -8.02
CA GLU A 26 1.15 -1.16 -9.22
C GLU A 26 -0.34 -1.02 -8.96
N GLN A 27 -0.94 -1.97 -8.23
CA GLN A 27 -2.32 -1.86 -7.76
C GLN A 27 -2.48 -0.73 -6.76
N LEU A 28 -1.58 -0.57 -5.79
CA LEU A 28 -1.63 0.57 -4.88
C LEU A 28 -1.52 1.90 -5.64
N SER A 29 -0.66 1.99 -6.65
CA SER A 29 -0.50 3.18 -7.49
C SER A 29 -1.75 3.46 -8.31
N PHE A 30 -2.44 2.43 -8.80
CA PHE A 30 -3.70 2.56 -9.53
C PHE A 30 -4.82 3.07 -8.62
N GLU A 31 -4.98 2.46 -7.44
CA GLU A 31 -6.07 2.76 -6.49
C GLU A 31 -5.87 4.09 -5.74
N LEU A 32 -4.63 4.39 -5.33
CA LEU A 32 -4.32 5.50 -4.42
C LEU A 32 -3.45 6.58 -5.04
N GLY A 33 -2.86 6.35 -6.22
CA GLY A 33 -1.82 7.21 -6.78
C GLY A 33 -0.48 7.14 -6.03
N VAL A 34 -0.26 6.20 -5.10
CA VAL A 34 1.03 6.12 -4.40
C VAL A 34 2.16 5.81 -5.39
N GLY A 35 3.26 6.57 -5.32
CA GLY A 35 4.43 6.34 -6.17
C GLY A 35 4.30 6.80 -7.63
N SER A 36 3.16 7.37 -8.05
CA SER A 36 2.96 7.89 -9.42
C SER A 36 3.58 9.26 -9.68
N GLY A 37 3.90 10.02 -8.63
CA GLY A 37 4.59 11.31 -8.71
C GLY A 37 6.12 11.16 -8.76
N CYS A 38 6.82 11.66 -7.74
CA CYS A 38 8.29 11.64 -7.71
C CYS A 38 8.93 10.27 -7.41
N GLY A 39 8.13 9.23 -7.13
CA GLY A 39 8.60 7.87 -6.88
C GLY A 39 9.32 7.61 -5.54
N ARG A 40 9.69 8.63 -4.77
CA ARG A 40 10.49 8.48 -3.52
C ARG A 40 9.84 7.63 -2.42
N CYS A 41 8.53 7.42 -2.49
CA CYS A 41 7.78 6.63 -1.51
C CYS A 41 7.64 5.14 -1.89
N ARG A 42 8.09 4.73 -3.08
CA ARG A 42 7.81 3.39 -3.63
C ARG A 42 8.37 2.26 -2.78
N ASP A 43 9.60 2.38 -2.29
CA ASP A 43 10.24 1.35 -1.46
C ASP A 43 9.48 1.17 -0.15
N TYR A 44 9.22 2.27 0.57
CA TYR A 44 8.48 2.24 1.84
C TYR A 44 7.03 1.75 1.65
N ALA A 45 6.34 2.19 0.59
CA ALA A 45 4.99 1.71 0.29
C ALA A 45 4.96 0.20 0.02
N SER A 46 6.01 -0.34 -0.62
CA SER A 46 6.14 -1.78 -0.91
C SER A 46 6.49 -2.60 0.33
N GLU A 47 7.29 -2.04 1.24
CA GLU A 47 7.55 -2.64 2.56
C GLU A 47 6.27 -2.70 3.40
N LEU A 48 5.55 -1.57 3.54
CA LEU A 48 4.28 -1.52 4.25
C LEU A 48 3.24 -2.49 3.68
N LEU A 49 3.16 -2.62 2.35
CA LEU A 49 2.29 -3.60 1.69
C LEU A 49 2.64 -5.03 2.10
N ARG A 50 3.92 -5.38 2.13
CA ARG A 50 4.40 -6.71 2.56
C ARG A 50 4.07 -6.95 4.03
N ASP A 51 4.30 -5.97 4.89
CA ASP A 51 4.01 -6.08 6.32
C ASP A 51 2.51 -6.33 6.57
N VAL A 52 1.63 -5.59 5.91
CA VAL A 52 0.18 -5.77 6.06
C VAL A 52 -0.25 -7.17 5.66
N ARG A 53 0.30 -7.69 4.56
CA ARG A 53 -0.03 -9.02 4.03
C ARG A 53 0.63 -10.16 4.81
N ALA A 54 1.77 -9.93 5.44
CA ALA A 54 2.42 -10.92 6.31
C ALA A 54 1.69 -11.08 7.65
N ILE A 55 0.93 -10.06 8.08
CA ILE A 55 0.18 -10.05 9.34
C ILE A 55 -1.22 -10.66 9.18
N GLU A 56 -1.71 -10.93 7.96
CA GLU A 56 -2.98 -11.63 7.80
C GLU A 56 -2.92 -13.03 8.42
N PRO A 57 -3.74 -13.34 9.45
CA PRO A 57 -3.86 -14.71 9.91
C PRO A 57 -4.41 -15.56 8.76
N LEU A 58 -3.96 -16.82 8.71
CA LEU A 58 -4.24 -17.88 7.71
C LEU A 58 -5.74 -18.17 7.42
N THR A 59 -6.68 -17.33 7.86
CA THR A 59 -8.12 -17.60 7.88
C THR A 59 -8.89 -17.05 6.67
N ALA A 60 -8.26 -16.35 5.72
CA ALA A 60 -8.94 -15.82 4.52
C ALA A 60 -8.85 -16.73 3.28
N ALA A 61 -8.22 -17.90 3.38
CA ALA A 61 -8.36 -18.95 2.38
C ALA A 61 -9.54 -19.87 2.78
N SER A 62 -10.75 -19.51 2.38
CA SER A 62 -11.93 -20.39 2.43
C SER A 62 -12.79 -20.13 1.21
#